data_AF-A0AAW6C5K2-F1
#
_entry.id   AF-A0AAW6C5K2-F1
#
_cell.length_a   1.000
_cell.length_b   1.000
_cell.length_c   1.000
_cell.angle_alpha   90.00
_cell.angle_beta   90.00
_cell.angle_gamma   90.00
#
_symmetry.space_group_name_H-M   'P 1'
#
loop_
_entity.id
_entity.type
_entity.pdbx_description
1 polymer ?
#
loop_
_entity_poly.entity_id
_entity_poly.type
_entity_poly.pdbx_seq_one_letter_code
_entity_poly.pdbx_strand_id
1 'polypeptide(L)'
;MLKEQKLTEKELRGYRQWLSELDEESRGEQGTSRQAMDPDLWRIFDPKGNIGRQIYESYTDEALLEAVVVTMDHPGHKPRTYQLSPIRQVYLKQRFGNINKACWAARGFRKRLEEQKRWPPDWPERVSADGFRAYCERIGSPLTEREAELAEHMCRSVRESWRPPEEEEIPPELKMLFQKKRCSNKKAMELMGIPVLSKLAMKHLWSYWLSAWREPAGPSERKTEGDAVI
;
A
#
# COMPACT_ATOMS: atom_id res chain seq x y z
N MET A 1 -41.12 16.24 -11.67
CA MET A 1 -39.74 15.76 -11.45
C MET A 1 -39.51 15.66 -9.96
N LEU A 2 -39.46 14.44 -9.41
CA LEU A 2 -39.06 14.23 -8.01
C LEU A 2 -37.57 14.61 -7.90
N LYS A 3 -37.22 15.52 -6.99
CA LYS A 3 -35.82 15.87 -6.71
C LYS A 3 -35.10 14.58 -6.31
N GLU A 4 -34.05 14.21 -7.03
CA GLU A 4 -33.17 13.12 -6.62
C GLU A 4 -32.60 13.47 -5.25
N GLN A 5 -32.96 12.68 -4.22
CA GLN A 5 -32.41 12.81 -2.89
C GLN A 5 -30.91 12.56 -2.96
N LYS A 6 -30.09 13.58 -2.67
CA LYS A 6 -28.64 13.47 -2.63
C LYS A 6 -28.20 13.15 -1.19
N LEU A 7 -27.46 12.07 -1.03
CA LEU A 7 -26.89 11.69 0.27
C LEU A 7 -25.78 12.66 0.68
N THR A 8 -25.75 12.96 1.97
CA THR A 8 -24.63 13.63 2.63
C THR A 8 -23.45 12.67 2.81
N GLU A 9 -22.24 13.20 3.01
CA GLU A 9 -21.08 12.35 3.30
C GLU A 9 -21.25 11.54 4.59
N LYS A 10 -21.99 12.06 5.58
CA LYS A 10 -22.30 11.33 6.82
C LYS A 10 -23.16 10.11 6.54
N GLU A 11 -24.20 10.26 5.71
CA GLU A 11 -25.07 9.15 5.30
C GLU A 11 -24.30 8.13 4.45
N LEU A 12 -23.49 8.59 3.49
CA LEU A 12 -22.63 7.71 2.69
C LEU A 12 -21.71 6.88 3.59
N ARG A 13 -21.03 7.49 4.57
CA ARG A 13 -20.22 6.75 5.55
C ARG A 13 -21.04 5.72 6.31
N GLY A 14 -22.25 6.06 6.75
CA GLY A 14 -23.15 5.12 7.42
C GLY A 14 -23.49 3.90 6.55
N TYR A 15 -23.85 4.11 5.28
CA TYR A 15 -24.10 3.01 4.35
C TYR A 15 -22.85 2.18 4.04
N ARG A 16 -21.68 2.83 3.93
CA ARG A 16 -20.41 2.12 3.73
C ARG A 16 -20.08 1.25 4.93
N GLN A 17 -20.28 1.76 6.14
CA GLN A 17 -20.10 1.01 7.38
C GLN A 17 -21.05 -0.18 7.44
N TRP A 18 -22.33 0.03 7.15
CA TRP A 18 -23.33 -1.05 7.13
C TRP A 18 -22.94 -2.17 6.15
N LEU A 19 -22.43 -1.82 4.95
CA LEU A 19 -21.96 -2.83 4.01
C LEU A 19 -20.72 -3.60 4.50
N SER A 20 -19.87 -2.97 5.32
CA SER A 20 -18.74 -3.66 5.98
C SER A 20 -19.22 -4.60 7.08
N GLU A 21 -20.23 -4.21 7.87
CA GLU A 21 -20.87 -5.07 8.88
C GLU A 21 -21.50 -6.31 8.22
N LEU A 22 -22.18 -6.14 7.07
CA LEU A 22 -22.69 -7.26 6.28
C LEU A 22 -21.55 -8.20 5.81
N ASP A 23 -20.38 -7.67 5.44
CA ASP A 23 -19.23 -8.49 5.08
C ASP A 23 -18.67 -9.27 6.29
N GLU A 24 -18.77 -8.73 7.51
CA GLU A 24 -18.37 -9.41 8.75
C GLU A 24 -19.35 -10.51 9.16
N GLU A 25 -20.66 -10.24 9.09
CA GLU A 25 -21.71 -11.24 9.26
C GLU A 25 -21.49 -12.42 8.30
N SER A 26 -21.19 -12.13 7.03
CA SER A 26 -20.87 -13.15 6.03
C SER A 26 -19.65 -14.02 6.36
N ARG A 27 -18.71 -13.53 7.17
CA ARG A 27 -17.55 -14.34 7.61
C ARG A 27 -17.91 -15.29 8.75
N GLY A 28 -18.86 -14.91 9.59
CA GLY A 28 -19.30 -15.67 10.77
C GLY A 28 -20.21 -16.85 10.45
N GLU A 29 -20.98 -16.79 9.36
CA GLU A 29 -21.94 -17.82 8.92
C GLU A 29 -21.28 -19.09 8.31
N GLN A 30 -20.11 -19.52 8.79
CA GLN A 30 -19.33 -20.62 8.21
C GLN A 30 -20.08 -21.96 8.24
N GLY A 31 -20.83 -22.23 7.16
CA GLY A 31 -21.46 -23.52 6.92
C GLY A 31 -22.46 -23.49 5.78
N THR A 32 -22.02 -23.85 4.57
CA THR A 32 -22.83 -24.54 3.55
C THR A 32 -23.89 -23.82 2.69
N SER A 33 -24.07 -22.49 2.72
CA SER A 33 -25.02 -21.84 1.78
C SER A 33 -24.43 -20.69 0.97
N ARG A 34 -24.71 -20.67 -0.35
CA ARG A 34 -24.66 -19.43 -1.14
C ARG A 34 -25.60 -18.45 -0.45
N GLN A 35 -25.06 -17.36 0.08
CA GLN A 35 -25.88 -16.31 0.66
C GLN A 35 -26.87 -15.79 -0.37
N ALA A 36 -28.15 -15.88 -0.06
CA ALA A 36 -29.20 -15.27 -0.85
C ALA A 36 -29.13 -13.76 -0.66
N MET A 37 -29.41 -13.02 -1.73
CA MET A 37 -29.57 -11.57 -1.64
C MET A 37 -30.89 -11.28 -0.91
N ASP A 38 -30.84 -10.60 0.22
CA ASP A 38 -32.03 -10.04 0.86
C ASP A 38 -32.66 -8.97 -0.06
N PRO A 39 -33.93 -9.13 -0.50
CA PRO A 39 -34.58 -8.16 -1.37
C PRO A 39 -34.71 -6.75 -0.78
N ASP A 40 -34.89 -6.63 0.52
CA ASP A 40 -35.06 -5.34 1.20
C ASP A 40 -33.73 -4.59 1.27
N LEU A 41 -32.64 -5.31 1.58
CA LEU A 41 -31.29 -4.76 1.48
C LEU A 41 -30.95 -4.39 0.03
N TRP A 42 -31.27 -5.27 -0.93
CA TRP A 42 -30.99 -5.01 -2.34
C TRP A 42 -31.68 -3.74 -2.83
N ARG A 43 -32.92 -3.48 -2.42
CA ARG A 43 -33.64 -2.25 -2.80
C ARG A 43 -32.91 -0.96 -2.39
N ILE A 44 -32.12 -1.01 -1.32
CA ILE A 44 -31.32 0.12 -0.83
C ILE A 44 -29.99 0.23 -1.60
N PHE A 45 -29.29 -0.89 -1.76
CA PHE A 45 -27.92 -0.91 -2.29
C PHE A 45 -27.80 -1.11 -3.81
N ASP A 46 -28.90 -1.39 -4.52
CA ASP A 46 -28.90 -1.58 -5.98
C ASP A 46 -28.26 -0.37 -6.70
N PRO A 47 -27.12 -0.54 -7.41
CA PRO A 47 -26.47 0.54 -8.16
C PRO A 47 -27.36 1.17 -9.25
N LYS A 48 -28.46 0.53 -9.63
CA LYS A 48 -29.43 1.08 -10.58
C LYS A 48 -30.38 2.08 -9.93
N GLY A 49 -30.67 1.92 -8.64
CA GLY A 49 -31.50 2.82 -7.84
C GLY A 49 -30.79 4.13 -7.49
N ASN A 50 -31.54 5.17 -7.13
CA ASN A 50 -30.97 6.49 -6.83
C ASN A 50 -29.98 6.43 -5.64
N ILE A 51 -30.41 5.87 -4.51
CA ILE A 51 -29.59 5.76 -3.29
C ILE A 51 -28.43 4.78 -3.50
N GLY A 52 -28.70 3.57 -3.99
CA GLY A 52 -27.68 2.55 -4.21
C GLY A 52 -26.61 2.97 -5.23
N ARG A 53 -26.96 3.76 -6.25
CA ARG A 53 -25.99 4.36 -7.16
C ARG A 53 -25.01 5.27 -6.44
N GLN A 54 -25.53 6.19 -5.61
CA GLN A 54 -24.69 7.11 -4.85
C GLN A 54 -23.77 6.35 -3.89
N ILE A 55 -24.25 5.30 -3.22
CA ILE A 55 -23.43 4.44 -2.37
C ILE A 55 -22.33 3.76 -3.20
N TYR A 56 -22.67 3.14 -4.32
CA TYR A 56 -21.72 2.46 -5.20
C TYR A 56 -20.64 3.40 -5.75
N GLU A 57 -21.05 4.56 -6.28
CA GLU A 57 -20.14 5.56 -6.86
C GLU A 57 -19.26 6.22 -5.81
N SER A 58 -19.69 6.23 -4.55
CA SER A 58 -18.89 6.73 -3.45
C SER A 58 -17.61 5.90 -3.22
N TYR A 59 -17.55 4.64 -3.66
CA TYR A 59 -16.35 3.82 -3.50
C TYR A 59 -15.31 4.09 -4.60
N THR A 60 -14.07 4.30 -4.17
CA THR A 60 -12.90 4.16 -5.06
C THR A 60 -12.64 2.68 -5.36
N ASP A 61 -11.85 2.43 -6.40
CA ASP A 61 -11.42 1.08 -6.73
C ASP A 61 -10.59 0.49 -5.58
N GLU A 62 -9.70 1.26 -4.93
CA GLU A 62 -8.94 0.79 -3.78
C GLU A 62 -9.85 0.37 -2.62
N ALA A 63 -10.86 1.17 -2.27
CA ALA A 63 -11.76 0.87 -1.15
C ALA A 63 -12.57 -0.42 -1.38
N LEU A 64 -12.96 -0.71 -2.64
CA LEU A 64 -13.59 -1.99 -2.97
C LEU A 64 -12.61 -3.16 -2.89
N LEU A 65 -11.38 -2.97 -3.35
CA LEU A 65 -10.36 -4.01 -3.33
C LEU A 65 -9.84 -4.30 -1.92
N GLU A 66 -9.83 -3.32 -1.01
CA GLU A 66 -9.45 -3.50 0.39
C GLU A 66 -10.32 -4.57 1.08
N ALA A 67 -11.64 -4.50 0.89
CA ALA A 67 -12.56 -5.52 1.39
C ALA A 67 -12.19 -6.93 0.89
N VAL A 68 -11.76 -7.06 -0.37
CA VAL A 68 -11.29 -8.33 -0.95
C VAL A 68 -9.97 -8.76 -0.32
N VAL A 69 -9.03 -7.84 -0.10
CA VAL A 69 -7.71 -8.12 0.49
C VAL A 69 -7.85 -8.67 1.92
N VAL A 70 -8.79 -8.15 2.72
CA VAL A 70 -9.06 -8.65 4.08
C VAL A 70 -9.44 -10.14 4.10
N THR A 71 -10.03 -10.67 3.02
CA THR A 71 -10.37 -12.10 2.91
C THR A 71 -9.19 -13.03 2.59
N MET A 72 -7.98 -12.48 2.49
CA MET A 72 -6.77 -13.22 2.11
C MET A 72 -5.85 -13.45 3.33
N ASP A 73 -6.01 -14.58 4.03
CA ASP A 73 -5.26 -14.91 5.27
C ASP A 73 -3.74 -14.72 5.17
N HIS A 74 -3.12 -14.93 4.00
CA HIS A 74 -1.66 -14.80 3.79
C HIS A 74 -1.32 -14.30 2.36
N PRO A 75 -0.11 -13.73 2.14
CA PRO A 75 0.31 -13.27 0.81
C PRO A 75 0.23 -14.40 -0.22
N GLY A 76 -0.38 -14.12 -1.37
CA GLY A 76 -0.51 -15.09 -2.47
C GLY A 76 -1.73 -16.01 -2.41
N HIS A 77 -2.47 -16.08 -1.30
CA HIS A 77 -3.69 -16.87 -1.23
C HIS A 77 -4.80 -16.32 -2.13
N LYS A 78 -5.72 -17.19 -2.57
CA LYS A 78 -6.89 -16.79 -3.36
C LYS A 78 -7.86 -16.03 -2.45
N PRO A 79 -8.32 -14.83 -2.83
CA PRO A 79 -9.35 -14.13 -2.07
C PRO A 79 -10.59 -15.00 -1.91
N ARG A 80 -11.14 -15.01 -0.69
CA ARG A 80 -12.35 -15.75 -0.37
C ARG A 80 -13.56 -14.86 -0.53
N THR A 81 -13.93 -14.59 -1.78
CA THR A 81 -15.03 -13.65 -2.09
C THR A 81 -16.40 -14.12 -1.61
N TYR A 82 -16.54 -15.39 -1.22
CA TYR A 82 -17.73 -15.90 -0.55
C TYR A 82 -17.89 -15.38 0.89
N GLN A 83 -16.82 -14.84 1.48
CA GLN A 83 -16.83 -14.14 2.77
C GLN A 83 -17.21 -12.65 2.62
N LEU A 84 -17.64 -12.24 1.43
CA LEU A 84 -18.16 -10.90 1.18
C LEU A 84 -19.66 -11.00 0.95
N SER A 85 -20.38 -9.97 1.39
CA SER A 85 -21.81 -9.84 1.17
C SER A 85 -22.16 -9.95 -0.33
N PRO A 86 -23.34 -10.49 -0.68
CA PRO A 86 -23.78 -10.56 -2.08
C PRO A 86 -23.77 -9.19 -2.77
N ILE A 87 -24.04 -8.12 -2.04
CA ILE A 87 -24.01 -6.72 -2.52
C ILE A 87 -22.58 -6.34 -2.92
N ARG A 88 -21.58 -6.56 -2.05
CA ARG A 88 -20.17 -6.30 -2.36
C ARG A 88 -19.71 -7.08 -3.58
N GLN A 89 -20.12 -8.33 -3.71
CA GLN A 89 -19.82 -9.15 -4.88
C GLN A 89 -20.40 -8.56 -6.18
N VAL A 90 -21.59 -7.96 -6.14
CA VAL A 90 -22.17 -7.25 -7.30
C VAL A 90 -21.34 -5.99 -7.62
N TYR A 91 -20.96 -5.20 -6.62
CA TYR A 91 -20.16 -3.99 -6.83
C TYR A 91 -18.82 -4.34 -7.49
N LEU A 92 -18.16 -5.39 -7.03
CA LEU A 92 -16.91 -5.89 -7.62
C LEU A 92 -17.09 -6.37 -9.06
N LYS A 93 -18.17 -7.10 -9.36
CA LYS A 93 -18.48 -7.52 -10.75
C LYS A 93 -18.74 -6.32 -11.64
N GLN A 94 -19.47 -5.31 -11.15
CA GLN A 94 -19.78 -4.12 -11.93
C GLN A 94 -18.54 -3.26 -12.19
N ARG A 95 -17.66 -3.08 -11.19
CA ARG A 95 -16.47 -2.25 -11.31
C ARG A 95 -15.36 -2.91 -12.14
N PHE A 96 -15.12 -4.20 -11.94
CA PHE A 96 -13.99 -4.93 -12.54
C PHE A 96 -14.42 -5.89 -13.66
N GLY A 97 -15.71 -5.89 -14.02
CA GLY A 97 -16.31 -6.74 -15.05
C GLY A 97 -16.65 -8.17 -14.58
N ASN A 98 -15.81 -8.77 -13.72
CA ASN A 98 -16.13 -10.03 -13.04
C ASN A 98 -15.29 -10.24 -11.77
N ILE A 99 -15.68 -11.23 -10.97
CA ILE A 99 -14.99 -11.56 -9.71
C ILE A 99 -13.54 -11.99 -9.92
N ASN A 100 -13.21 -12.71 -10.98
CA ASN A 100 -11.82 -13.14 -11.22
C ASN A 100 -10.90 -11.93 -11.48
N LYS A 101 -11.38 -10.95 -12.27
CA LYS A 101 -10.68 -9.69 -12.50
C LYS A 101 -10.54 -8.88 -11.22
N ALA A 102 -11.59 -8.82 -10.40
CA ALA A 102 -11.53 -8.19 -9.07
C ALA A 102 -10.47 -8.86 -8.17
N CYS A 103 -10.44 -10.20 -8.11
CA CYS A 103 -9.43 -10.95 -7.34
C CYS A 103 -8.00 -10.70 -7.86
N TRP A 104 -7.80 -10.62 -9.18
CA TRP A 104 -6.51 -10.30 -9.76
C TRP A 104 -6.07 -8.87 -9.40
N ALA A 105 -6.98 -7.91 -9.51
CA ALA A 105 -6.74 -6.53 -9.11
C ALA A 105 -6.43 -6.43 -7.61
N ALA A 106 -7.14 -7.17 -6.75
CA ALA A 106 -6.91 -7.20 -5.30
C ALA A 106 -5.51 -7.73 -4.95
N ARG A 107 -5.03 -8.77 -5.66
CA ARG A 107 -3.65 -9.27 -5.50
C ARG A 107 -2.61 -8.21 -5.86
N GLY A 108 -2.82 -7.50 -6.96
CA GLY A 108 -1.97 -6.37 -7.37
C GLY A 108 -2.00 -5.25 -6.33
N PHE A 109 -3.18 -4.90 -5.83
CA PHE A 109 -3.37 -3.88 -4.79
C PHE A 109 -2.68 -4.26 -3.48
N ARG A 110 -2.84 -5.49 -3.00
CA ARG A 110 -2.14 -6.01 -1.82
C ARG A 110 -0.62 -5.87 -1.97
N LYS A 111 -0.07 -6.28 -3.12
CA LYS A 111 1.37 -6.15 -3.38
C LYS A 111 1.82 -4.69 -3.27
N ARG A 112 1.03 -3.74 -3.78
CA ARG A 112 1.29 -2.31 -3.64
C ARG A 112 1.30 -1.87 -2.17
N LEU A 113 0.34 -2.31 -1.36
CA LEU A 113 0.33 -2.02 0.09
C LEU A 113 1.55 -2.60 0.81
N GLU A 114 1.97 -3.81 0.46
CA GLU A 114 3.19 -4.43 0.98
C GLU A 114 4.45 -3.63 0.59
N GLU A 115 4.51 -3.11 -0.64
CA GLU A 115 5.58 -2.23 -1.11
C GLU A 115 5.58 -0.89 -0.35
N GLN A 116 4.42 -0.27 -0.12
CA GLN A 116 4.30 0.97 0.68
C GLN A 116 4.73 0.77 2.12
N LYS A 117 4.36 -0.37 2.73
CA LYS A 117 4.79 -0.72 4.08
C LYS A 117 6.30 -0.97 4.16
N ARG A 118 6.86 -1.62 3.15
CA ARG A 118 8.30 -1.89 3.05
C ARG A 118 9.09 -0.61 2.82
N TRP A 119 8.55 0.32 2.04
CA TRP A 119 9.17 1.57 1.64
C TRP A 119 8.27 2.78 1.94
N PRO A 120 8.15 3.16 3.22
CA PRO A 120 7.34 4.30 3.64
C PRO A 120 7.96 5.64 3.21
N PRO A 121 7.24 6.78 3.30
CA PRO A 121 7.71 8.07 2.80
C PRO A 121 9.02 8.59 3.43
N ASP A 122 9.35 8.13 4.64
CA ASP A 122 10.58 8.42 5.37
C ASP A 122 11.72 7.43 5.07
N TRP A 123 11.56 6.52 4.09
CA TRP A 123 12.59 5.55 3.73
C TRP A 123 13.98 6.17 3.47
N PRO A 124 14.15 7.38 2.89
CA PRO A 124 15.48 7.95 2.66
C PRO A 124 16.24 8.15 3.97
N GLU A 125 15.55 8.51 5.06
CA GLU A 125 16.16 8.73 6.38
C GLU A 125 16.74 7.44 6.97
N ARG A 126 16.27 6.29 6.51
CA ARG A 126 16.68 4.95 6.97
C ARG A 126 17.86 4.39 6.19
N VAL A 127 18.32 5.09 5.16
CA VAL A 127 19.41 4.63 4.29
C VAL A 127 20.73 4.67 5.07
N SER A 128 21.40 3.52 5.14
CA SER A 128 22.68 3.34 5.85
C SER A 128 23.46 2.16 5.27
N ALA A 129 24.79 2.25 5.25
CA ALA A 129 25.66 1.14 4.85
C ALA A 129 25.69 -0.01 5.88
N ASP A 130 25.16 0.19 7.09
CA ASP A 130 25.32 -0.76 8.21
C ASP A 130 24.72 -2.14 7.91
N GLY A 131 23.56 -2.21 7.27
CA GLY A 131 22.94 -3.50 6.93
C GLY A 131 23.79 -4.29 5.92
N PHE A 132 24.45 -3.60 4.98
CA PHE A 132 25.39 -4.23 4.06
C PHE A 132 26.70 -4.61 4.75
N ARG A 133 27.21 -3.79 5.68
CA ARG A 133 28.39 -4.09 6.50
C ARG A 133 28.15 -5.35 7.35
N ALA A 134 27.04 -5.43 8.06
CA ALA A 134 26.66 -6.58 8.88
C ALA A 134 26.50 -7.85 8.03
N TYR A 135 25.96 -7.73 6.81
CA TYR A 135 25.92 -8.85 5.86
C TYR A 135 27.34 -9.34 5.52
N CYS A 136 28.25 -8.43 5.23
CA CYS A 136 29.64 -8.74 4.86
C CYS A 136 30.41 -9.41 6.01
N GLU A 137 30.22 -8.95 7.24
CA GLU A 137 30.77 -9.57 8.45
C GLU A 137 30.25 -11.00 8.62
N ARG A 138 28.95 -11.22 8.48
CA ARG A 138 28.31 -12.53 8.65
C ARG A 138 28.79 -13.57 7.63
N ILE A 139 29.18 -13.16 6.42
CA ILE A 139 29.73 -14.08 5.41
C ILE A 139 31.26 -14.25 5.51
N GLY A 140 31.89 -13.67 6.53
CA GLY A 140 33.34 -13.74 6.74
C GLY A 140 34.16 -12.88 5.77
N SER A 141 33.57 -11.83 5.19
CA SER A 141 34.25 -10.92 4.26
C SER A 141 34.00 -9.46 4.64
N PRO A 142 34.49 -8.99 5.80
CA PRO A 142 34.26 -7.63 6.27
C PRO A 142 34.73 -6.60 5.23
N LEU A 143 34.09 -5.43 5.25
CA LEU A 143 34.47 -4.32 4.37
C LEU A 143 35.80 -3.74 4.83
N THR A 144 36.68 -3.40 3.87
CA THR A 144 37.79 -2.49 4.16
C THR A 144 37.27 -1.07 4.35
N GLU A 145 38.09 -0.18 4.92
CA GLU A 145 37.73 1.23 5.09
C GLU A 145 37.31 1.89 3.76
N ARG A 146 38.07 1.64 2.68
CA ARG A 146 37.74 2.14 1.34
C ARG A 146 36.43 1.56 0.79
N GLU A 147 36.15 0.28 1.03
CA GLU A 147 34.90 -0.36 0.62
C GLU A 147 33.70 0.19 1.42
N ALA A 148 33.89 0.47 2.70
CA ALA A 148 32.90 1.08 3.56
C ALA A 148 32.59 2.52 3.14
N GLU A 149 33.61 3.33 2.84
CA GLU A 149 33.44 4.71 2.34
C GLU A 149 32.67 4.74 1.02
N LEU A 150 32.93 3.78 0.11
CA LEU A 150 32.21 3.69 -1.16
C LEU A 150 30.71 3.41 -0.96
N ALA A 151 30.36 2.50 -0.05
CA ALA A 151 28.96 2.22 0.31
C ALA A 151 28.30 3.42 1.01
N GLU A 152 29.01 4.08 1.91
CA GLU A 152 28.51 5.25 2.65
C GLU A 152 28.31 6.46 1.74
N HIS A 153 29.19 6.68 0.77
CA HIS A 153 29.04 7.73 -0.23
C HIS A 153 27.74 7.55 -1.04
N MET A 154 27.42 6.32 -1.46
CA MET A 154 26.14 6.02 -2.11
C MET A 154 24.96 6.33 -1.19
N CYS A 155 25.02 5.87 0.07
CA CYS A 155 23.96 6.12 1.06
C CYS A 155 23.74 7.61 1.31
N ARG A 156 24.82 8.40 1.37
CA ARG A 156 24.79 9.85 1.51
C ARG A 156 24.11 10.53 0.31
N SER A 157 24.50 10.17 -0.90
CA SER A 157 23.91 10.71 -2.14
C SER A 157 22.40 10.44 -2.23
N VAL A 158 21.95 9.24 -1.82
CA VAL A 158 20.52 8.91 -1.77
C VAL A 158 19.77 9.74 -0.71
N ARG A 159 20.35 9.91 0.48
CA ARG A 159 19.78 10.76 1.53
C ARG A 159 19.66 12.22 1.11
N GLU A 160 20.61 12.74 0.35
CA GLU A 160 20.59 14.12 -0.14
C GLU A 160 19.57 14.31 -1.26
N SER A 161 19.47 13.35 -2.18
CA SER A 161 18.61 13.44 -3.35
C SER A 161 17.15 13.01 -3.10
N TRP A 162 16.88 12.33 -1.98
CA TRP A 162 15.58 11.77 -1.61
C TRP A 162 14.97 10.86 -2.68
N ARG A 163 15.80 10.31 -3.58
CA ARG A 163 15.37 9.43 -4.67
C ARG A 163 16.19 8.16 -4.73
N PRO A 164 15.58 7.04 -5.15
CA PRO A 164 16.34 5.85 -5.49
C PRO A 164 17.24 6.14 -6.71
N PRO A 165 18.49 5.65 -6.72
CA PRO A 165 19.38 5.86 -7.84
C PRO A 165 18.91 5.05 -9.06
N GLU A 166 19.11 5.59 -10.26
CA GLU A 166 18.98 4.84 -11.50
C GLU A 166 20.15 3.85 -11.65
N GLU A 167 19.99 2.84 -12.52
CA GLU A 167 21.00 1.78 -12.65
C GLU A 167 22.35 2.32 -13.12
N GLU A 168 22.32 3.39 -13.93
CA GLU A 168 23.46 4.13 -14.46
C GLU A 168 24.16 5.00 -13.40
N GLU A 169 23.45 5.39 -12.35
CA GLU A 169 23.97 6.22 -11.25
C GLU A 169 24.69 5.39 -10.18
N ILE A 170 24.52 4.07 -10.21
CA ILE A 170 25.24 3.15 -9.33
C ILE A 170 26.69 2.98 -9.86
N PRO A 171 27.72 3.40 -9.10
CA PRO A 171 29.11 3.32 -9.54
C PRO A 171 29.52 1.88 -9.92
N PRO A 172 30.25 1.68 -11.03
CA PRO A 172 30.75 0.37 -11.42
C PRO A 172 31.56 -0.31 -10.31
N GLU A 173 32.36 0.45 -9.56
CA GLU A 173 33.17 -0.02 -8.43
C GLU A 173 32.29 -0.61 -7.32
N LEU A 174 31.12 -0.02 -7.09
CA LEU A 174 30.17 -0.48 -6.09
C LEU A 174 29.49 -1.78 -6.54
N LYS A 175 29.14 -1.90 -7.83
CA LYS A 175 28.64 -3.16 -8.41
C LYS A 175 29.68 -4.27 -8.31
N MET A 176 30.94 -3.98 -8.62
CA MET A 176 32.05 -4.92 -8.47
C MET A 176 32.24 -5.32 -7.00
N LEU A 177 32.11 -4.38 -6.05
CA LEU A 177 32.16 -4.68 -4.62
C LEU A 177 31.04 -5.66 -4.23
N PHE A 178 29.80 -5.42 -4.66
CA PHE A 178 28.68 -6.33 -4.36
C PHE A 178 28.96 -7.74 -4.87
N GLN A 179 29.44 -7.87 -6.11
CA GLN A 179 29.83 -9.15 -6.69
C GLN A 179 30.96 -9.83 -5.90
N LYS A 180 32.02 -9.09 -5.56
CA LYS A 180 33.13 -9.57 -4.73
C LYS A 180 32.65 -10.10 -3.38
N LYS A 181 31.65 -9.44 -2.78
CA LYS A 181 31.01 -9.83 -1.52
C LYS A 181 29.88 -10.86 -1.70
N ARG A 182 29.77 -11.50 -2.88
CA ARG A 182 28.76 -12.53 -3.20
C ARG A 182 27.31 -12.06 -2.97
N CYS A 183 27.07 -10.77 -3.13
CA CYS A 183 25.77 -10.15 -2.96
C CYS A 183 25.29 -9.62 -4.32
N SER A 184 24.01 -9.85 -4.66
CA SER A 184 23.43 -9.22 -5.86
C SER A 184 23.25 -7.72 -5.64
N ASN A 185 23.30 -6.92 -6.70
CA ASN A 185 23.08 -5.46 -6.64
C ASN A 185 21.78 -5.15 -5.90
N LYS A 186 20.68 -5.80 -6.32
CA LYS A 186 19.37 -5.65 -5.66
C LYS A 186 19.45 -5.92 -4.16
N LYS A 187 20.05 -7.04 -3.74
CA LYS A 187 20.11 -7.40 -2.33
C LYS A 187 20.99 -6.42 -1.54
N ALA A 188 22.10 -5.98 -2.11
CA ALA A 188 23.01 -5.03 -1.46
C ALA A 188 22.34 -3.66 -1.26
N MET A 189 21.67 -3.14 -2.29
CA MET A 189 20.92 -1.89 -2.20
C MET A 189 19.78 -1.99 -1.18
N GLU A 190 19.01 -3.09 -1.17
CA GLU A 190 17.96 -3.31 -0.18
C GLU A 190 18.53 -3.45 1.26
N LEU A 191 19.72 -4.03 1.43
CA LEU A 191 20.42 -4.08 2.72
C LEU A 191 20.87 -2.69 3.19
N MET A 192 21.10 -1.77 2.26
CA MET A 192 21.39 -0.37 2.55
C MET A 192 20.14 0.50 2.75
N GLY A 193 18.94 -0.10 2.72
CA GLY A 193 17.68 0.63 2.84
C GLY A 193 17.24 1.34 1.56
N ILE A 194 17.79 0.97 0.40
CA ILE A 194 17.49 1.62 -0.88
C ILE A 194 16.54 0.72 -1.70
N PRO A 195 15.38 1.23 -2.15
CA PRO A 195 14.41 0.44 -2.91
C PRO A 195 14.91 0.13 -4.32
N VAL A 196 14.89 -1.15 -4.69
CA VAL A 196 15.16 -1.62 -6.06
C VAL A 196 13.94 -2.38 -6.57
N LEU A 197 13.16 -1.71 -7.43
CA LEU A 197 11.81 -2.14 -7.82
C LEU A 197 11.61 -2.08 -9.34
N SER A 198 10.57 -2.76 -9.83
CA SER A 198 10.19 -2.65 -11.24
C SER A 198 9.67 -1.25 -11.56
N LYS A 199 9.70 -0.85 -12.85
CA LYS A 199 9.18 0.46 -13.30
C LYS A 199 7.76 0.74 -12.81
N LEU A 200 6.89 -0.28 -12.82
CA LEU A 200 5.49 -0.13 -12.37
C LEU A 200 5.39 0.10 -10.87
N ALA A 201 6.13 -0.66 -10.06
CA ALA A 201 6.18 -0.50 -8.61
C ALA A 201 6.80 0.86 -8.22
N MET A 202 7.86 1.26 -8.91
CA MET A 202 8.49 2.57 -8.71
C MET A 202 7.55 3.73 -9.04
N LYS A 203 6.83 3.67 -10.17
CA LYS A 203 5.81 4.68 -10.53
C LYS A 203 4.75 4.81 -9.43
N HIS A 204 4.28 3.68 -8.90
CA HIS A 204 3.30 3.67 -7.83
C HIS A 204 3.84 4.30 -6.54
N LEU A 205 5.02 3.87 -6.07
CA LEU A 205 5.63 4.42 -4.87
C LEU A 205 5.97 5.90 -5.02
N TRP A 206 6.39 6.34 -6.21
CA TRP A 206 6.61 7.77 -6.44
C TRP A 206 5.35 8.60 -6.21
N SER A 207 4.21 8.15 -6.74
CA SER A 207 2.94 8.83 -6.51
C SER A 207 2.56 8.83 -5.03
N TYR A 208 2.78 7.71 -4.33
CA TYR A 208 2.53 7.56 -2.89
C TYR A 208 3.42 8.49 -2.04
N TRP A 209 4.73 8.52 -2.28
CA TRP A 209 5.66 9.40 -1.56
C TRP A 209 5.36 10.87 -1.84
N LEU A 210 5.10 11.23 -3.11
CA LEU A 210 4.75 12.60 -3.48
C LEU A 210 3.45 13.07 -2.81
N SER A 211 2.44 12.21 -2.66
CA SER A 211 1.24 12.58 -1.91
C SER A 211 1.57 12.88 -0.45
N ALA A 212 2.38 12.02 0.20
CA ALA A 212 2.74 12.20 1.60
C ALA A 212 3.62 13.43 1.84
N TRP A 213 4.57 13.73 0.95
CA TRP A 213 5.46 14.88 1.07
C TRP A 213 4.80 16.22 0.72
N ARG A 214 3.69 16.18 -0.04
CA ARG A 214 2.91 17.38 -0.38
C ARG A 214 1.89 17.75 0.69
N GLU A 215 1.52 16.82 1.57
CA GLU A 215 0.70 17.16 2.72
C GLU A 215 1.52 18.08 3.64
N PRO A 216 1.09 19.33 3.90
CA PRO A 216 1.72 20.13 4.93
C PRO A 216 1.58 19.33 6.22
N ALA A 217 2.69 19.08 6.92
CA ALA A 217 2.65 18.50 8.25
C ALA A 217 1.58 19.26 9.04
N GLY A 218 0.46 18.59 9.36
CA GLY A 218 -0.62 19.14 10.18
C GLY A 218 0.00 19.74 11.44
N PRO A 219 -0.62 20.78 12.03
CA PRO A 219 0.03 21.74 12.90
C PRO A 219 0.86 21.03 13.98
N SER A 220 2.17 20.94 13.71
CA SER A 220 3.18 20.60 14.69
C SER A 220 3.00 21.58 15.82
N GLU A 221 2.63 21.07 16.99
CA GLU A 221 2.63 21.79 18.24
C GLU A 221 3.98 22.51 18.35
N ARG A 222 3.98 23.79 18.00
CA ARG A 222 5.05 24.69 18.42
C ARG A 222 4.97 24.69 19.93
N LYS A 223 5.85 23.92 20.56
CA LYS A 223 6.37 24.21 21.88
C LYS A 223 6.96 25.62 21.80
N THR A 224 6.16 26.63 22.09
CA THR A 224 6.68 27.89 22.60
C THR A 224 6.98 27.64 24.07
N GLU A 225 8.21 27.19 24.32
CA GLU A 225 8.90 27.53 25.56
C GLU A 225 8.93 29.06 25.71
N GLY A 226 8.77 29.51 26.96
CA GLY A 226 9.22 30.83 27.39
C GLY A 226 8.21 31.95 27.25
N ASP A 227 7.46 32.19 28.33
CA ASP A 227 7.50 33.50 28.96
C ASP A 227 7.14 33.36 30.45
N ALA A 228 8.20 33.35 31.26
CA ALA A 228 8.15 33.73 32.66
C ALA A 228 8.97 35.01 32.79
N VAL A 229 8.33 36.16 33.03
CA VAL A 229 8.91 37.29 33.79
C VAL A 229 7.75 38.13 34.37
N ILE A 230 7.65 38.07 35.71
CA ILE A 230 7.09 39.00 36.72
C ILE A 230 5.60 39.36 36.63
#